data_AF-A0A519LCB3-F1
#
_entry.id   AF-A0A519LCB3-F1
#
_cell.length_a   1.000
_cell.length_b   1.000
_cell.length_c   1.000
_cell.angle_alpha   90.00
_cell.angle_beta   90.00
_cell.angle_gamma   90.00
#
_symmetry.space_group_name_H-M   'P 1'
#
loop_
_entity.id
_entity.type
_entity.pdbx_description
1 polymer ?
#
loop_
_entity_poly.entity_id
_entity_poly.type
_entity_poly.pdbx_seq_one_letter_code
_entity_poly.pdbx_strand_id
1 'polypeptide(L)'
;MRKLLMIGAAAATVIGLGAATAAGQTPRNEAFRMIGLFGDVLGIVEQAYVVPVDDKKLIEAALQGMMSALDPHSNYLPPEGYGE
;
A
#
# COMPACT_ATOMS: atom_id res chain seq x y z
N MET A 1 38.92 15.17 -38.93
CA MET A 1 37.57 15.64 -38.54
C MET A 1 36.55 14.49 -38.50
N ARG A 2 36.86 13.33 -37.89
CA ARG A 2 35.97 12.14 -37.84
C ARG A 2 35.70 11.65 -36.41
N LYS A 3 36.18 12.37 -35.38
CA LYS A 3 36.08 11.99 -33.96
C LYS A 3 34.96 12.71 -33.19
N LEU A 4 34.27 13.68 -33.81
CA LEU A 4 33.20 14.45 -33.15
C LEU A 4 31.78 13.93 -33.41
N LEU A 5 31.59 12.93 -34.28
CA LEU A 5 30.25 12.44 -34.65
C LEU A 5 29.72 11.32 -33.75
N MET A 6 30.55 10.77 -32.84
CA MET A 6 30.15 9.65 -31.96
C MET A 6 29.61 10.07 -30.58
N ILE A 7 29.62 11.37 -30.25
CA ILE A 7 29.12 11.86 -28.95
C ILE A 7 27.61 12.18 -29.02
N GLY A 8 27.07 12.48 -30.21
CA GLY A 8 25.64 12.74 -30.40
C GLY A 8 24.76 11.47 -30.31
N ALA A 9 25.29 10.31 -30.71
CA ALA A 9 24.54 9.05 -30.66
C ALA A 9 24.52 8.41 -29.27
N ALA A 10 25.50 8.71 -28.40
CA ALA A 10 25.52 8.18 -27.03
C ALA A 10 24.58 8.94 -26.08
N ALA A 11 24.34 10.24 -26.32
CA ALA A 11 23.46 11.06 -25.49
C ALA A 11 21.97 10.73 -25.69
N ALA A 12 21.57 10.32 -26.91
CA ALA A 12 20.18 9.96 -27.21
C ALA A 12 19.76 8.62 -26.56
N THR A 13 20.69 7.66 -26.42
CA THR A 13 20.39 6.34 -25.86
C THR A 13 20.27 6.37 -24.33
N VAL A 14 20.99 7.28 -23.65
CA VAL A 14 20.91 7.42 -22.19
C VAL A 14 19.59 8.08 -21.75
N ILE A 15 19.03 8.97 -22.57
CA ILE A 15 17.75 9.63 -22.26
C ILE A 15 16.56 8.69 -22.58
N GLY A 16 16.65 7.85 -23.60
CA GLY A 16 15.60 6.87 -23.94
C GLY A 16 15.44 5.74 -22.92
N LEU A 17 16.52 5.36 -22.21
CA LEU A 17 16.48 4.29 -21.21
C LEU A 17 15.96 4.75 -19.83
N GLY A 18 16.07 6.04 -19.51
CA GLY A 18 15.58 6.60 -18.25
C GLY A 18 14.05 6.78 -18.21
N ALA A 19 13.41 6.97 -19.37
CA ALA A 19 11.95 7.11 -19.45
C ALA A 19 11.20 5.76 -19.38
N ALA A 20 11.86 4.65 -19.73
CA ALA A 20 11.25 3.32 -19.75
C ALA A 20 11.14 2.68 -18.35
N THR A 21 11.88 3.16 -17.36
CA THR A 21 11.85 2.62 -15.98
C THR A 21 10.78 3.28 -15.10
N ALA A 22 10.22 4.43 -15.50
CA ALA A 22 9.23 5.16 -14.73
C ALA A 22 7.79 4.60 -14.86
N ALA A 23 7.52 3.75 -15.85
CA ALA A 23 6.16 3.31 -16.19
C ALA A 23 5.66 2.09 -15.37
N GLY A 24 6.47 1.50 -14.48
CA GLY A 24 6.16 0.20 -13.86
C GLY A 24 6.05 0.16 -12.33
N GLN A 25 6.23 1.27 -11.60
CA GLN A 25 6.38 1.24 -10.13
C GLN A 25 5.15 1.72 -9.32
N THR A 26 4.06 2.10 -9.96
CA THR A 26 2.88 2.76 -9.36
C THR A 26 1.93 1.90 -8.51
N PRO A 27 1.86 0.55 -8.61
CA PRO A 27 0.90 -0.20 -7.77
C PRO A 27 1.39 -0.46 -6.34
N ARG A 28 2.69 -0.76 -6.18
CA ARG A 28 3.25 -1.22 -4.90
C ARG A 28 3.46 -0.06 -3.92
N ASN A 29 3.87 1.10 -4.41
CA ASN A 29 4.05 2.31 -3.59
C ASN A 29 2.71 2.84 -3.06
N GLU A 30 1.60 2.66 -3.78
CA GLU A 30 0.26 3.03 -3.31
C GLU A 30 -0.24 2.12 -2.19
N ALA A 31 -0.10 0.80 -2.33
CA ALA A 31 -0.48 -0.15 -1.29
C ALA A 31 0.24 0.13 0.04
N PHE A 32 1.54 0.40 0.01
CA PHE A 32 2.29 0.75 1.22
C PHE A 32 1.84 2.08 1.84
N ARG A 33 1.47 3.08 1.04
CA ARG A 33 0.90 4.33 1.56
C ARG A 33 -0.44 4.09 2.26
N MET A 34 -1.30 3.24 1.73
CA MET A 34 -2.59 2.92 2.33
C MET A 34 -2.45 2.15 3.65
N ILE A 35 -1.48 1.22 3.73
CA ILE A 35 -1.15 0.55 4.99
C ILE A 35 -0.61 1.55 6.02
N GLY A 36 0.21 2.51 5.60
CA GLY A 36 0.67 3.61 6.45
C GLY A 36 -0.48 4.44 7.02
N LEU A 37 -1.40 4.87 6.16
CA LEU A 37 -2.61 5.61 6.57
C LEU A 37 -3.45 4.84 7.59
N PHE A 38 -3.62 3.52 7.38
CA PHE A 38 -4.32 2.67 8.33
C PHE A 38 -3.63 2.64 9.70
N GLY A 39 -2.30 2.50 9.72
CA GLY A 39 -1.50 2.55 10.94
C GLY A 39 -1.60 3.90 11.67
N ASP A 40 -1.58 5.01 10.93
CA ASP A 40 -1.72 6.35 11.51
C ASP A 40 -3.06 6.52 12.23
N VAL A 41 -4.15 6.05 11.62
CA VAL A 41 -5.49 6.10 12.22
C VAL A 41 -5.57 5.22 13.48
N LEU A 42 -5.00 4.01 13.44
CA LEU A 42 -4.95 3.14 14.60
C LEU A 42 -4.21 3.80 15.77
N GLY A 43 -3.05 4.40 15.50
CA GLY A 43 -2.27 5.11 16.51
C GLY A 43 -2.98 6.34 17.10
N ILE A 44 -3.77 7.07 16.29
CA ILE A 44 -4.60 8.17 16.79
C ILE A 44 -5.67 7.62 17.77
N VAL A 45 -6.32 6.51 17.44
CA VAL A 45 -7.34 5.91 18.29
C VAL A 45 -6.72 5.45 19.62
N GLU A 46 -5.57 4.77 19.60
CA GLU A 46 -4.87 4.34 20.81
C GLU A 46 -4.49 5.52 21.73
N GLN A 47 -4.04 6.63 21.16
CA GLN A 47 -3.52 7.78 21.92
C GLN A 47 -4.60 8.76 22.40
N ALA A 48 -5.66 8.95 21.60
CA ALA A 48 -6.62 10.02 21.80
C ALA A 48 -8.01 9.53 22.24
N TYR A 49 -8.25 8.23 22.29
CA TYR A 49 -9.54 7.71 22.76
C TYR A 49 -9.68 7.81 24.28
N VAL A 50 -10.90 8.09 24.74
CA VAL A 50 -11.20 8.44 26.13
C VAL A 50 -11.08 7.24 27.10
N VAL A 51 -11.13 6.02 26.57
CA VAL A 51 -11.05 4.76 27.34
C VAL A 51 -9.98 3.88 26.69
N PRO A 52 -9.27 3.04 27.47
CA PRO A 52 -8.36 2.04 26.91
C PRO A 52 -9.04 1.20 25.82
N VAL A 53 -8.34 1.03 24.71
CA VAL A 53 -8.78 0.22 23.57
C VAL A 53 -8.08 -1.13 23.55
N ASP A 54 -8.68 -2.10 22.87
CA ASP A 54 -8.10 -3.42 22.62
C ASP A 54 -7.75 -3.51 21.13
N ASP A 55 -6.46 -3.53 20.83
CA ASP A 55 -5.94 -3.53 19.46
C ASP A 55 -6.43 -4.74 18.67
N LYS A 56 -6.53 -5.93 19.29
CA LYS A 56 -7.05 -7.14 18.63
C LYS A 56 -8.47 -6.90 18.17
N LYS A 57 -9.30 -6.34 19.06
CA LYS A 57 -10.70 -6.04 18.75
C LYS A 57 -10.84 -4.96 17.67
N LEU A 58 -9.98 -3.94 17.66
CA LEU A 58 -9.97 -2.90 16.62
C LEU A 58 -9.61 -3.47 15.24
N ILE A 59 -8.59 -4.34 15.18
CA ILE A 59 -8.18 -4.99 13.93
C ILE A 59 -9.27 -5.94 13.43
N GLU A 60 -9.85 -6.78 14.29
CA GLU A 60 -10.95 -7.68 13.90
C GLU A 60 -12.16 -6.90 13.39
N ALA A 61 -12.52 -5.79 14.05
CA ALA A 61 -13.60 -4.91 13.59
C ALA A 61 -13.29 -4.25 12.24
N ALA A 62 -12.04 -3.85 11.99
CA ALA A 62 -11.62 -3.31 10.70
C ALA A 62 -11.71 -4.37 9.59
N LEU A 63 -11.26 -5.60 9.86
CA LEU A 63 -11.35 -6.74 8.93
C LEU A 63 -12.81 -7.07 8.61
N GLN A 64 -13.67 -7.12 9.63
CA GLN A 64 -15.11 -7.29 9.50
C GLN A 64 -15.73 -6.20 8.61
N GLY A 65 -15.42 -4.93 8.88
CA GLY A 65 -15.92 -3.79 8.12
C GLY A 65 -15.49 -3.81 6.66
N MET A 66 -14.23 -4.16 6.37
CA MET A 66 -13.74 -4.32 4.99
C MET A 66 -14.49 -5.42 4.25
N MET A 67 -14.75 -6.54 4.92
CA MET A 67 -15.46 -7.68 4.32
C MET A 67 -16.94 -7.34 4.04
N SER A 68 -17.61 -6.66 4.98
CA SER A 68 -18.99 -6.17 4.78
C SER A 68 -19.09 -5.08 3.71
N ALA A 69 -18.03 -4.29 3.49
CA ALA A 69 -18.00 -3.29 2.43
C ALA A 69 -17.86 -3.90 1.03
N LEU A 70 -17.29 -5.11 0.92
CA LEU A 70 -17.18 -5.84 -0.35
C LEU A 70 -18.52 -6.46 -0.75
N ASP A 71 -19.20 -7.13 0.18
CA ASP A 71 -20.49 -7.79 -0.06
C ASP A 71 -21.23 -8.05 1.27
N PRO A 72 -22.55 -7.81 1.37
CA PRO A 72 -23.34 -8.11 2.56
C PRO A 72 -23.27 -9.55 3.07
N HIS A 73 -22.94 -10.52 2.23
CA HIS A 73 -22.81 -11.93 2.64
C HIS A 73 -21.39 -12.33 3.06
N SER A 74 -20.43 -11.45 2.85
CA SER A 74 -19.04 -11.68 3.14
C SER A 74 -18.77 -11.44 4.64
N ASN A 75 -18.11 -12.39 5.30
CA ASN A 75 -17.85 -12.35 6.74
C ASN A 75 -16.38 -12.68 7.09
N TYR A 76 -15.83 -11.98 8.09
CA TYR A 76 -14.51 -12.30 8.65
C TYR A 76 -14.71 -13.32 9.77
N LEU A 77 -13.94 -14.42 9.73
CA LEU A 77 -14.01 -15.47 10.74
C LEU A 77 -12.76 -15.39 11.63
N PRO A 78 -12.88 -14.98 12.91
CA PRO A 78 -11.74 -14.98 13.81
C PRO A 78 -11.30 -16.42 14.10
N PRO A 79 -10.03 -16.65 14.51
CA PRO A 79 -9.49 -18.00 14.78
C PRO A 79 -10.33 -18.81 15.78
N GLU A 80 -10.95 -18.14 16.74
CA GLU A 80 -11.86 -18.73 17.74
C GLU A 80 -13.16 -19.27 17.12
N GLY A 81 -13.56 -18.75 15.95
CA GLY A 81 -14.73 -19.19 15.20
C GLY A 81 -14.46 -20.28 14.16
N TYR A 82 -13.20 -20.71 13.99
CA TYR A 82 -12.81 -21.81 13.09
C TYR A 82 -12.84 -23.18 13.79
N GLY A 83 -13.31 -23.24 15.04
CA GLY A 83 -13.34 -24.46 15.85
C GLY A 83 -14.66 -25.21 15.76
N GLU A 84 -14.96 -25.83 14.61
CA GLU A 84 -15.72 -27.08 14.45
C GLU A 84 -15.17 -27.90 13.28
#